data_AF-A0A523PU72-F1
#
_entry.id   AF-A0A523PU72-F1
#
_cell.length_a   1.000
_cell.length_b   1.000
_cell.length_c   1.000
_cell.angle_alpha   90.00
_cell.angle_beta   90.00
_cell.angle_gamma   90.00
#
_symmetry.space_group_name_H-M   'P 1'
#
loop_
_entity.id
_entity.type
_entity.pdbx_description
1 polymer ?
#
loop_
_entity_poly.entity_id
_entity_poly.type
_entity_poly.pdbx_seq_one_letter_code
_entity_poly.pdbx_strand_id
1 'polypeptide(L)'
;MFELIGSIRRNRRLLKDFVVRDLKARYVGSSMGFFWSVVFPIINLFVYMFVFRMVLKARWSDFQGPYEVAIVMLAGIVVWTTFSETISRSTNTLVDNSNLIQKVVFPSELLPLYLTISSIINMCIGMPVVILCVLYFAYISPPDAELGAPYFAAEGPGAPADVVTEGAGAVAFPIRISRGMSHDVEVPFELSGTAMRGTDYRLEANSVRILPGQLQVAALLYPLANSDGEGEKTVVFTLLKPDGAVLGGTTVRTVRLVDGGLEAGAGTGAGAEFPAFAPGPMDASYHPLAMGWSLVCLPLLFVLQILFTVGLGYFLSTFNLFLRDTFHLVGVGITVWMFGTPIFYPAQMVESAGFGWLLQINPMYWLIDSYRSVLLFAAWPDWWLLGRFALAGLVTFLVGGKFFMSQRRRFSDLL
;
A
#
# COMPACT_ATOMS: atom_id res chain seq x y z
N MET A 1 -24.88 -19.52 19.42
CA MET A 1 -24.60 -18.60 18.28
C MET A 1 -25.88 -18.17 17.58
N PHE A 2 -26.75 -19.10 17.17
CA PHE A 2 -28.07 -18.74 16.60
C PHE A 2 -28.91 -17.83 17.51
N GLU A 3 -28.85 -18.02 18.83
CA GLU A 3 -29.49 -17.12 19.80
C GLU A 3 -28.95 -15.69 19.74
N LEU A 4 -27.63 -15.51 19.58
CA LEU A 4 -26.98 -14.20 19.48
C LEU A 4 -27.45 -13.46 18.23
N ILE A 5 -27.38 -14.12 17.08
CA ILE A 5 -27.82 -13.58 15.79
C ILE A 5 -29.33 -13.30 15.82
N GLY A 6 -30.12 -14.21 16.42
CA GLY A 6 -31.55 -14.05 16.61
C GLY A 6 -31.91 -12.85 17.49
N SER A 7 -31.19 -12.65 18.60
CA SER A 7 -31.36 -11.49 19.50
C SER A 7 -31.08 -10.18 18.76
N ILE A 8 -29.97 -10.10 18.04
CA ILE A 8 -29.58 -8.91 17.26
C ILE A 8 -30.65 -8.58 16.22
N ARG A 9 -31.12 -9.58 15.46
CA ARG A 9 -32.14 -9.38 14.42
C ARG A 9 -33.46 -8.88 15.00
N ARG A 10 -33.88 -9.42 16.16
CA ARG A 10 -35.11 -9.02 16.85
C ARG A 10 -35.02 -7.59 17.37
N ASN A 11 -33.86 -7.20 17.90
CA ASN A 11 -33.64 -5.90 18.54
C ASN A 11 -32.96 -4.85 17.63
N ARG A 12 -33.05 -5.00 16.31
CA ARG A 12 -32.40 -4.11 15.32
C ARG A 12 -32.77 -2.63 15.43
N ARG A 13 -33.99 -2.32 15.89
CA ARG A 13 -34.44 -0.94 16.10
C ARG A 13 -33.68 -0.32 17.27
N LEU A 14 -33.64 -1.01 18.40
CA LEU A 14 -32.88 -0.60 19.58
C LEU A 14 -31.39 -0.44 19.23
N LEU A 15 -30.81 -1.39 18.49
CA LEU A 15 -29.43 -1.29 18.02
C LEU A 15 -29.20 0.00 17.22
N LYS A 16 -30.07 0.32 16.27
CA LYS A 16 -30.00 1.57 15.50
C LYS A 16 -30.07 2.80 16.41
N ASP A 17 -30.96 2.80 17.40
CA ASP A 17 -31.11 3.93 18.33
C ASP A 17 -29.85 4.15 19.17
N PHE A 18 -29.21 3.08 19.65
CA PHE A 18 -27.92 3.15 20.34
C PHE A 18 -26.80 3.68 19.44
N VAL A 19 -26.69 3.19 18.20
CA VAL A 19 -25.69 3.68 17.23
C VAL A 19 -25.90 5.17 16.95
N VAL A 20 -27.13 5.59 16.67
CA VAL A 20 -27.44 7.01 16.40
C VAL A 20 -27.16 7.89 17.61
N ARG A 21 -27.50 7.43 18.82
CA ARG A 21 -27.23 8.16 20.06
C ARG A 21 -25.73 8.31 20.30
N ASP A 22 -24.96 7.24 20.08
CA ASP A 22 -23.50 7.26 20.23
C ASP A 22 -22.84 8.25 19.26
N LEU A 23 -23.21 8.19 17.98
CA LEU A 23 -22.67 9.10 16.95
C LEU A 23 -23.02 10.57 17.25
N LYS A 24 -24.23 10.85 17.75
CA LYS A 24 -24.60 12.20 18.18
C LYS A 24 -23.77 12.64 19.38
N ALA A 25 -23.60 11.77 20.38
CA ALA A 25 -22.87 12.09 21.59
C ALA A 25 -21.39 12.44 21.33
N ARG A 26 -20.76 11.83 20.32
CA ARG A 26 -19.34 12.08 19.98
C ARG A 26 -18.99 13.53 19.66
N TYR A 27 -19.94 14.32 19.14
CA TYR A 27 -19.67 15.68 18.68
C TYR A 27 -20.44 16.74 19.47
N VAL A 28 -21.30 16.35 20.40
CA VAL A 28 -22.05 17.29 21.26
C VAL A 28 -21.10 17.94 22.26
N GLY A 29 -21.17 19.27 22.38
CA GLY A 29 -20.33 20.04 23.31
C GLY A 29 -18.89 20.28 22.85
N SER A 30 -18.51 19.78 21.66
CA SER A 30 -17.20 20.07 21.05
C SER A 30 -17.27 21.31 20.17
N SER A 31 -16.30 22.23 20.33
CA SER A 31 -16.23 23.49 19.59
C SER A 31 -16.07 23.30 18.07
N MET A 32 -15.29 22.30 17.66
CA MET A 32 -15.03 21.97 16.25
C MET A 32 -15.91 20.80 15.75
N GLY A 33 -16.65 20.15 16.65
CA GLY A 33 -17.60 19.08 16.33
C GLY A 33 -16.97 17.98 15.47
N PHE A 34 -17.59 17.70 14.33
CA PHE A 34 -17.21 16.67 13.36
C PHE A 34 -15.77 16.80 12.84
N PHE A 35 -15.24 18.01 12.70
CA PHE A 35 -13.91 18.25 12.13
C PHE A 35 -12.79 17.55 12.91
N TRP A 36 -12.98 17.29 14.21
CA TRP A 36 -12.02 16.54 15.02
C TRP A 36 -11.74 15.13 14.50
N SER A 37 -12.72 14.49 13.84
CA SER A 37 -12.53 13.17 13.23
C SER A 37 -11.49 13.16 12.10
N VAL A 38 -11.21 14.32 11.50
CA VAL A 38 -10.21 14.50 10.43
C VAL A 38 -8.93 15.12 10.98
N VAL A 39 -9.06 16.13 11.84
CA VAL A 39 -7.91 16.84 12.44
C VAL A 39 -7.05 15.89 13.26
N PHE A 40 -7.65 15.01 14.07
CA PHE A 40 -6.90 14.13 14.94
C PHE A 40 -6.01 13.13 14.17
N PRO A 41 -6.50 12.37 13.16
CA PRO A 41 -5.65 11.54 12.32
C PRO A 41 -4.54 12.30 11.60
N ILE A 42 -4.78 13.53 11.14
CA ILE A 42 -3.76 14.35 10.47
C ILE A 42 -2.65 14.75 11.42
N ILE A 43 -2.99 15.23 12.63
CA ILE A 43 -1.99 15.55 13.66
C ILE A 43 -1.18 14.31 14.00
N ASN A 44 -1.87 13.17 14.19
CA ASN A 44 -1.22 11.90 14.51
C ASN A 44 -0.28 11.45 13.38
N LEU A 45 -0.69 11.62 12.13
CA LEU A 45 0.14 11.38 10.96
C LEU A 45 1.42 12.23 10.99
N PHE A 46 1.32 13.54 11.28
CA PHE A 46 2.49 14.41 11.36
C PHE A 46 3.46 13.97 12.46
N VAL A 47 2.95 13.62 13.65
CA VAL A 47 3.76 13.12 14.76
C VAL A 47 4.51 11.85 14.35
N TYR A 48 3.82 10.87 13.75
CA TYR A 48 4.46 9.63 13.33
C TYR A 48 5.37 9.77 12.12
N MET A 49 5.06 10.67 11.18
CA MET A 49 5.97 11.02 10.11
C MET A 49 7.27 11.63 10.66
N PHE A 50 7.17 12.54 11.62
CA PHE A 50 8.36 13.11 12.26
C PHE A 50 9.23 11.99 12.86
N VAL A 51 8.65 11.11 13.67
CA VAL A 51 9.39 10.02 14.31
C VAL A 51 9.93 9.00 13.30
N PHE A 52 9.06 8.37 12.51
CA PHE A 52 9.45 7.24 11.68
C PHE A 52 10.15 7.67 10.39
N ARG A 53 9.68 8.73 9.74
CA ARG A 53 10.26 9.17 8.46
C ARG A 53 11.45 10.12 8.65
N MET A 54 11.38 11.09 9.55
CA MET A 54 12.48 12.06 9.72
C MET A 54 13.57 11.57 10.67
N VAL A 55 13.21 11.06 11.86
CA VAL A 55 14.17 10.63 12.88
C VAL A 55 14.73 9.23 12.56
N LEU A 56 13.86 8.23 12.41
CA LEU A 56 14.25 6.84 12.18
C LEU A 56 14.59 6.52 10.72
N LYS A 57 14.34 7.46 9.81
CA LYS A 57 14.59 7.32 8.35
C LYS A 57 13.96 6.05 7.76
N ALA A 58 12.82 5.60 8.31
CA ALA A 58 12.08 4.45 7.81
C ALA A 58 11.65 4.69 6.34
N ARG A 59 11.89 3.68 5.52
CA ARG A 59 11.68 3.68 4.07
C ARG A 59 11.09 2.34 3.65
N TRP A 60 9.94 2.35 3.01
CA TRP A 60 9.36 1.15 2.40
C TRP A 60 10.05 0.82 1.09
N SER A 61 10.54 1.83 0.37
CA SER A 61 11.37 1.68 -0.81
C SER A 61 12.22 2.95 -0.96
N ASP A 62 13.40 2.82 -1.56
CA ASP A 62 14.29 3.96 -1.85
C ASP A 62 13.68 4.94 -2.86
N PHE A 63 12.70 4.48 -3.65
CA PHE A 63 12.05 5.26 -4.70
C PHE A 63 10.73 5.92 -4.24
N GLN A 64 10.31 5.73 -2.98
CA GLN A 64 9.08 6.33 -2.45
C GLN A 64 9.27 7.76 -1.97
N GLY A 65 8.38 8.63 -2.43
CA GLY A 65 8.32 10.03 -2.03
C GLY A 65 7.85 10.22 -0.57
N PRO A 66 8.13 11.38 0.07
CA PRO A 66 7.71 11.65 1.44
C PRO A 66 6.19 11.58 1.68
N TYR A 67 5.38 12.04 0.72
CA TYR A 67 3.91 12.02 0.83
C TYR A 67 3.32 10.62 0.61
N GLU A 68 3.96 9.76 -0.17
CA GLU A 68 3.48 8.38 -0.37
C GLU A 68 3.58 7.58 0.91
N VAL A 69 4.72 7.72 1.61
CA VAL A 69 4.91 7.19 2.95
C VAL A 69 3.83 7.73 3.89
N ALA A 70 3.50 9.02 3.80
CA ALA A 70 2.44 9.63 4.61
C ALA A 70 1.07 8.98 4.34
N ILE A 71 0.73 8.72 3.08
CA ILE A 71 -0.55 8.10 2.69
C ILE A 71 -0.61 6.64 3.15
N VAL A 72 0.50 5.89 3.04
CA VAL A 72 0.62 4.51 3.53
C VAL A 72 0.42 4.44 5.05
N MET A 73 1.00 5.40 5.78
CA MET A 73 0.79 5.54 7.23
C MET A 73 -0.67 5.91 7.54
N LEU A 74 -1.23 6.90 6.84
CA LEU A 74 -2.59 7.38 7.07
C LEU A 74 -3.63 6.26 6.88
N ALA A 75 -3.51 5.46 5.82
CA ALA A 75 -4.38 4.30 5.58
C ALA A 75 -4.32 3.31 6.76
N GLY A 76 -3.13 3.03 7.29
CA GLY A 76 -2.96 2.18 8.47
C GLY A 76 -3.53 2.80 9.75
N ILE A 77 -3.32 4.10 9.98
CA ILE A 77 -3.84 4.85 11.12
C ILE A 77 -5.37 4.77 11.17
N VAL A 78 -6.07 4.97 10.05
CA VAL A 78 -7.54 4.98 10.00
C VAL A 78 -8.12 3.62 10.42
N VAL A 79 -7.53 2.52 9.94
CA VAL A 79 -7.96 1.16 10.29
C VAL A 79 -7.62 0.84 11.76
N TRP A 80 -6.39 1.15 12.18
CA TRP A 80 -5.91 0.89 13.53
C TRP A 80 -6.71 1.64 14.59
N THR A 81 -6.89 2.95 14.41
CA THR A 81 -7.61 3.80 15.37
C THR A 81 -9.03 3.29 15.61
N THR A 82 -9.73 2.90 14.54
CA THR A 82 -11.05 2.29 14.62
C THR A 82 -11.05 1.02 15.45
N PHE A 83 -10.07 0.13 15.24
CA PHE A 83 -9.90 -1.08 16.03
C PHE A 83 -9.60 -0.77 17.51
N SER A 84 -8.55 0.02 17.77
CA SER A 84 -8.09 0.33 19.12
C SER A 84 -9.14 1.06 19.95
N GLU A 85 -9.86 2.00 19.35
CA GLU A 85 -10.94 2.74 20.02
C GLU A 85 -12.07 1.79 20.40
N THR A 86 -12.48 0.93 19.46
CA THR A 86 -13.57 -0.01 19.69
C THR A 86 -13.24 -1.00 20.78
N ILE A 87 -12.04 -1.60 20.78
CA ILE A 87 -11.63 -2.54 21.81
C ILE A 87 -11.56 -1.87 23.19
N SER A 88 -10.98 -0.68 23.27
CA SER A 88 -10.87 0.08 24.53
C SER A 88 -12.25 0.36 25.12
N ARG A 89 -13.18 0.88 24.31
CA ARG A 89 -14.55 1.22 24.75
C ARG A 89 -15.41 -0.02 25.02
N SER A 90 -15.24 -1.08 24.21
CA SER A 90 -16.00 -2.32 24.41
C SER A 90 -15.61 -3.01 25.72
N THR A 91 -14.35 -2.92 26.14
CA THR A 91 -13.87 -3.60 27.35
C THR A 91 -14.63 -3.18 28.61
N ASN A 92 -14.99 -1.90 28.74
CA ASN A 92 -15.71 -1.40 29.91
C ASN A 92 -17.23 -1.27 29.72
N THR A 93 -17.75 -1.59 28.52
CA THR A 93 -19.13 -1.24 28.14
C THR A 93 -20.22 -1.84 29.04
N LEU A 94 -20.01 -3.04 29.57
CA LEU A 94 -20.97 -3.69 30.48
C LEU A 94 -21.01 -2.98 31.84
N VAL A 95 -19.86 -2.54 32.34
CA VAL A 95 -19.72 -1.81 33.60
C VAL A 95 -20.36 -0.42 33.47
N ASP A 96 -20.06 0.30 32.39
CA ASP A 96 -20.61 1.63 32.12
C ASP A 96 -22.15 1.63 31.99
N ASN A 97 -22.72 0.50 31.53
CA ASN A 97 -24.16 0.32 31.34
C ASN A 97 -24.80 -0.59 32.41
N SER A 98 -24.17 -0.73 33.60
CA SER A 98 -24.63 -1.62 34.67
C SER A 98 -26.10 -1.40 35.06
N ASN A 99 -26.52 -0.14 35.17
CA ASN A 99 -27.90 0.23 35.48
C ASN A 99 -28.92 -0.34 34.48
N LEU A 100 -28.59 -0.38 33.19
CA LEU A 100 -29.49 -0.92 32.17
C LEU A 100 -29.61 -2.44 32.29
N ILE A 101 -28.52 -3.11 32.68
CA ILE A 101 -28.46 -4.56 32.79
C ILE A 101 -29.15 -5.03 34.08
N GLN A 102 -28.96 -4.33 35.20
CA GLN A 102 -29.50 -4.71 36.51
C GLN A 102 -30.97 -4.31 36.70
N LYS A 103 -31.43 -3.21 36.09
CA LYS A 103 -32.77 -2.63 36.39
C LYS A 103 -33.82 -2.88 35.32
N VAL A 104 -33.43 -3.27 34.10
CA VAL A 104 -34.34 -3.42 32.96
C VAL A 104 -34.02 -4.71 32.20
N VAL A 105 -35.03 -5.36 31.60
CA VAL A 105 -34.83 -6.53 30.73
C VAL A 105 -34.17 -6.09 29.43
N PHE A 106 -32.85 -5.97 29.45
CA PHE A 106 -32.05 -5.41 28.36
C PHE A 106 -31.23 -6.49 27.63
N PRO A 107 -31.21 -6.51 26.27
CA PRO A 107 -30.36 -7.39 25.50
C PRO A 107 -28.90 -6.89 25.52
N SER A 108 -28.12 -7.34 26.51
CA SER A 108 -26.72 -6.92 26.72
C SER A 108 -25.79 -7.21 25.54
N GLU A 109 -26.16 -8.12 24.63
CA GLU A 109 -25.36 -8.43 23.43
C GLU A 109 -25.22 -7.24 22.48
N LEU A 110 -26.13 -6.27 22.56
CA LEU A 110 -26.08 -5.11 21.69
C LEU A 110 -24.92 -4.18 22.04
N LEU A 111 -24.40 -4.22 23.28
CA LEU A 111 -23.45 -3.22 23.78
C LEU A 111 -22.13 -3.20 23.00
N PRO A 112 -21.36 -4.30 22.91
CA PRO A 112 -20.14 -4.30 22.08
C PRO A 112 -20.41 -4.10 20.59
N LEU A 113 -21.58 -4.55 20.11
CA LEU A 113 -21.94 -4.47 18.70
C LEU A 113 -22.22 -3.04 18.24
N TYR A 114 -23.01 -2.27 19.00
CA TYR A 114 -23.33 -0.88 18.61
C TYR A 114 -22.08 0.00 18.61
N LEU A 115 -21.15 -0.22 19.56
CA LEU A 115 -19.87 0.47 19.62
C LEU A 115 -19.03 0.18 18.38
N THR A 116 -18.95 -1.09 17.98
CA THR A 116 -18.20 -1.48 16.78
C THR A 116 -18.80 -0.88 15.52
N ILE A 117 -20.14 -0.93 15.37
CA ILE A 117 -20.81 -0.31 14.21
C ILE A 117 -20.57 1.20 14.19
N SER A 118 -20.67 1.87 15.35
CA SER A 118 -20.42 3.30 15.46
C SER A 118 -18.99 3.69 15.04
N SER A 119 -17.99 2.95 15.51
CA SER A 119 -16.60 3.18 15.13
C SER A 119 -16.33 2.91 13.64
N ILE A 120 -16.95 1.89 13.05
CA ILE A 120 -16.84 1.63 11.60
C ILE A 120 -17.48 2.76 10.80
N ILE A 121 -18.63 3.29 11.23
CA ILE A 121 -19.22 4.49 10.61
C ILE A 121 -18.27 5.67 10.73
N ASN A 122 -17.58 5.83 11.87
CA ASN A 122 -16.56 6.86 12.04
C ASN A 122 -15.35 6.65 11.11
N MET A 123 -14.92 5.41 10.89
CA MET A 123 -13.88 5.07 9.92
C MET A 123 -14.29 5.46 8.50
N CYS A 124 -15.56 5.26 8.13
CA CYS A 124 -16.10 5.68 6.84
C CYS A 124 -16.04 7.20 6.62
N ILE A 125 -15.85 8.00 7.66
CA ILE A 125 -15.56 9.44 7.55
C ILE A 125 -14.07 9.68 7.20
N GLY A 126 -13.16 8.89 7.76
CA GLY A 126 -11.72 8.97 7.49
C GLY A 126 -11.32 8.40 6.12
N MET A 127 -12.04 7.41 5.61
CA MET A 127 -11.74 6.75 4.32
C MET A 127 -11.78 7.70 3.11
N PRO A 128 -12.76 8.61 2.96
CA PRO A 128 -12.74 9.64 1.93
C PRO A 128 -11.47 10.48 1.93
N VAL A 129 -10.91 10.81 3.09
CA VAL A 129 -9.66 11.59 3.18
C VAL A 129 -8.51 10.81 2.53
N VAL A 130 -8.38 9.51 2.84
CA VAL A 130 -7.37 8.64 2.22
C VAL A 130 -7.58 8.56 0.71
N ILE A 131 -8.81 8.33 0.26
CA ILE A 131 -9.14 8.22 -1.18
C ILE A 131 -8.83 9.53 -1.90
N LEU A 132 -9.17 10.69 -1.34
CA LEU A 132 -8.87 11.99 -1.93
C LEU A 132 -7.36 12.24 -2.01
N CYS A 133 -6.59 11.85 -1.00
CA CYS A 133 -5.13 11.91 -1.07
C CYS A 133 -4.58 11.02 -2.18
N VAL A 134 -5.06 9.77 -2.29
CA VAL A 134 -4.65 8.88 -3.39
C VAL A 134 -5.01 9.50 -4.74
N LEU A 135 -6.23 10.01 -4.92
CA LEU A 135 -6.64 10.64 -6.17
C LEU A 135 -5.77 11.84 -6.55
N TYR A 136 -5.46 12.69 -5.58
CA TYR A 136 -4.62 13.86 -5.79
C TYR A 136 -3.18 13.48 -6.15
N PHE A 137 -2.54 12.64 -5.35
CA PHE A 137 -1.13 12.30 -5.53
C PHE A 137 -0.87 11.21 -6.57
N ALA A 138 -1.88 10.46 -7.01
CA ALA A 138 -1.73 9.47 -8.09
C ALA A 138 -2.01 10.06 -9.48
N TYR A 139 -2.87 11.08 -9.59
CA TYR A 139 -3.38 11.57 -10.88
C TYR A 139 -3.22 13.07 -11.12
N ILE A 140 -3.20 13.92 -10.08
CA ILE A 140 -3.08 15.38 -10.25
C ILE A 140 -1.63 15.85 -10.08
N SER A 141 -0.95 15.31 -9.07
CA SER A 141 0.45 15.59 -8.81
C SER A 141 1.19 14.27 -8.60
N PRO A 142 1.31 13.46 -9.67
CA PRO A 142 2.08 12.24 -9.58
C PRO A 142 3.54 12.57 -9.22
N PRO A 143 4.17 11.72 -8.41
CA PRO A 143 5.60 11.81 -8.15
C PRO A 143 6.43 11.92 -9.42
N ASP A 144 7.38 12.84 -9.39
CA ASP A 144 8.42 12.92 -10.39
C ASP A 144 9.11 11.56 -10.49
N ALA A 145 8.95 10.92 -11.63
CA ALA A 145 9.64 9.70 -11.97
C ALA A 145 10.88 10.08 -12.77
N GLU A 146 12.07 9.81 -12.22
CA GLU A 146 13.31 10.03 -12.96
C GLU A 146 13.48 8.95 -14.04
N LEU A 147 13.67 9.38 -15.28
CA LEU A 147 13.95 8.53 -16.42
C LEU A 147 15.46 8.46 -16.66
N GLY A 148 15.99 7.24 -16.65
CA GLY A 148 17.40 6.98 -16.92
C GLY A 148 17.53 5.97 -18.05
N ALA A 149 18.41 6.24 -19.01
CA ALA A 149 18.92 5.17 -19.85
C ALA A 149 19.72 4.22 -18.94
N PRO A 150 19.48 2.90 -18.93
CA PRO A 150 20.27 1.95 -18.19
C PRO A 150 21.70 2.02 -18.70
N TYR A 151 22.52 2.50 -17.80
CA TYR A 151 23.96 2.40 -17.70
C TYR A 151 24.57 1.24 -18.52
N PHE A 152 25.42 1.59 -19.49
CA PHE A 152 26.81 1.13 -19.44
C PHE A 152 27.59 2.31 -18.85
N ALA A 153 28.54 2.04 -17.95
CA ALA A 153 29.47 2.95 -17.30
C ALA A 153 29.30 4.47 -17.51
N ALA A 154 29.02 5.20 -16.43
CA ALA A 154 28.89 6.64 -16.37
C ALA A 154 30.01 7.35 -17.14
N GLU A 155 29.74 7.90 -18.30
CA GLU A 155 30.76 8.71 -18.96
C GLU A 155 30.10 9.87 -19.71
N GLY A 156 30.57 11.08 -19.35
CA GLY A 156 30.12 12.34 -19.96
C GLY A 156 30.56 12.46 -21.42
N PRO A 157 30.51 13.68 -22.00
CA PRO A 157 31.03 13.93 -23.34
C PRO A 157 32.53 13.59 -23.39
N GLY A 158 32.89 12.42 -23.93
CA GLY A 158 34.26 11.88 -23.96
C GLY A 158 34.41 10.36 -23.76
N ALA A 159 33.33 9.64 -23.48
CA ALA A 159 33.33 8.19 -23.26
C ALA A 159 33.75 7.32 -24.46
N PRO A 160 34.33 6.11 -24.26
CA PRO A 160 34.41 5.13 -25.32
C PRO A 160 32.98 4.71 -25.71
N ALA A 161 32.64 4.89 -26.98
CA ALA A 161 31.32 4.50 -27.47
C ALA A 161 31.23 2.96 -27.56
N ASP A 162 30.08 2.42 -27.17
CA ASP A 162 29.80 0.98 -27.32
C ASP A 162 29.86 0.59 -28.80
N VAL A 163 30.58 -0.48 -29.13
CA VAL A 163 30.78 -0.93 -30.52
C VAL A 163 29.71 -1.94 -30.90
N VAL A 164 29.00 -1.67 -32.00
CA VAL A 164 27.95 -2.51 -32.58
C VAL A 164 28.31 -2.78 -34.03
N THR A 165 28.26 -4.04 -34.44
CA THR A 165 28.53 -4.45 -35.83
C THR A 165 27.30 -4.28 -36.71
N GLU A 166 27.49 -3.76 -37.92
CA GLU A 166 26.43 -3.68 -38.92
C GLU A 166 25.94 -5.07 -39.32
N GLY A 167 24.64 -5.22 -39.57
CA GLY A 167 24.02 -6.52 -39.83
C GLY A 167 23.88 -7.44 -38.62
N ALA A 168 24.43 -7.07 -37.45
CA ALA A 168 23.98 -7.64 -36.20
C ALA A 168 22.50 -7.28 -36.02
N GLY A 169 21.67 -8.23 -35.57
CA GLY A 169 20.23 -8.03 -35.40
C GLY A 169 19.84 -6.87 -34.48
N ALA A 170 18.57 -6.79 -34.10
CA ALA A 170 18.05 -5.68 -33.29
C ALA A 170 18.90 -5.41 -32.03
N VAL A 171 19.39 -4.18 -31.89
CA VAL A 171 20.09 -3.66 -30.71
C VAL A 171 19.08 -2.99 -29.80
N ALA A 172 18.96 -3.49 -28.58
CA ALA A 172 18.10 -2.91 -27.57
C ALA A 172 18.82 -1.75 -26.84
N PHE A 173 18.20 -0.58 -26.89
CA PHE A 173 18.47 0.55 -26.01
C PHE A 173 17.46 0.49 -24.87
N PRO A 174 17.79 -0.16 -23.74
CA PRO A 174 16.86 -0.18 -22.64
C PRO A 174 16.67 1.26 -22.14
N ILE A 175 15.51 1.55 -21.59
CA ILE A 175 15.08 2.81 -21.00
C ILE A 175 14.43 2.38 -19.69
N ARG A 176 14.89 2.91 -18.56
CA ARG A 176 14.34 2.61 -17.25
C ARG A 176 13.75 3.86 -16.64
N ILE A 177 12.70 3.65 -15.86
CA ILE A 177 12.10 4.67 -15.04
C ILE A 177 12.32 4.27 -13.58
N SER A 178 12.75 5.24 -12.77
CA SER A 178 13.06 5.05 -11.35
C SER A 178 11.89 4.50 -10.54
N ARG A 179 10.67 4.68 -11.05
CA ARG A 179 9.43 4.22 -10.43
C ARG A 179 8.35 3.96 -11.47
N GLY A 180 7.49 2.98 -11.20
CA GLY A 180 6.34 2.68 -12.05
C GLY A 180 5.34 3.83 -11.98
N MET A 181 4.75 4.17 -13.12
CA MET A 181 3.71 5.20 -13.21
C MET A 181 2.31 4.60 -13.31
N SER A 182 1.30 5.39 -12.94
CA SER A 182 -0.12 5.02 -12.95
C SER A 182 -0.78 5.15 -14.33
N HIS A 183 -0.06 5.75 -15.28
CA HIS A 183 -0.47 6.01 -16.64
C HIS A 183 0.69 5.70 -17.60
N ASP A 184 0.37 5.62 -18.87
CA ASP A 184 1.33 5.36 -19.93
C ASP A 184 2.24 6.57 -20.11
N VAL A 185 3.55 6.32 -20.10
CA VAL A 185 4.57 7.36 -20.29
C VAL A 185 5.14 7.22 -21.69
N GLU A 186 4.94 8.24 -22.51
CA GLU A 186 5.63 8.32 -23.79
C GLU A 186 7.01 8.93 -23.56
N VAL A 187 8.05 8.17 -23.89
CA VAL A 187 9.44 8.58 -23.78
C VAL A 187 9.95 8.93 -25.19
N PRO A 188 9.92 10.23 -25.57
CA PRO A 188 10.51 10.66 -26.82
C PRO A 188 12.03 10.59 -26.74
N PHE A 189 12.66 10.26 -27.87
CA PHE A 189 14.11 10.27 -27.99
C PHE A 189 14.54 10.72 -29.39
N GLU A 190 15.72 11.29 -29.47
CA GLU A 190 16.34 11.77 -30.69
C GLU A 190 17.65 11.02 -30.95
N LEU A 191 17.92 10.71 -32.22
CA LEU A 191 19.18 10.14 -32.67
C LEU A 191 19.93 11.21 -33.49
N SER A 192 21.17 11.50 -33.10
CA SER A 192 22.10 12.34 -33.86
C SER A 192 23.42 11.60 -34.07
N GLY A 193 24.45 12.25 -34.59
CA GLY A 193 25.77 11.64 -34.86
C GLY A 193 26.13 11.66 -36.35
N THR A 194 27.05 10.80 -36.75
CA THR A 194 27.54 10.71 -38.14
C THR A 194 26.80 9.67 -38.98
N ALA A 195 26.09 8.73 -38.36
CA ALA A 195 25.27 7.73 -39.05
C ALA A 195 23.92 8.32 -39.52
N MET A 196 23.45 7.90 -40.70
CA MET A 196 22.19 8.35 -41.28
C MET A 196 21.09 7.28 -41.20
N ARG A 197 19.90 7.69 -40.75
CA ARG A 197 18.71 6.82 -40.72
C ARG A 197 18.31 6.42 -42.15
N GLY A 198 18.08 5.13 -42.35
CA GLY A 198 17.69 4.54 -43.64
C GLY A 198 18.87 4.03 -44.47
N THR A 199 20.08 4.53 -44.19
CA THR A 199 21.33 4.06 -44.83
C THR A 199 22.11 3.16 -43.87
N ASP A 200 22.35 3.62 -42.64
CA ASP A 200 23.21 2.93 -41.66
C ASP A 200 22.41 2.21 -40.58
N TYR A 201 21.20 2.70 -40.27
CA TYR A 201 20.32 2.08 -39.29
C TYR A 201 18.84 2.35 -39.58
N ARG A 202 17.98 1.47 -39.08
CA ARG A 202 16.51 1.62 -39.06
C ARG A 202 15.98 1.64 -37.63
N LEU A 203 14.90 2.39 -37.43
CA LEU A 203 14.19 2.54 -36.16
C LEU A 203 12.68 2.40 -36.40
N GLU A 204 11.97 1.74 -35.48
CA GLU A 204 10.52 1.54 -35.55
C GLU A 204 9.73 2.82 -35.24
N ALA A 205 10.10 3.55 -34.19
CA ALA A 205 9.45 4.79 -33.77
C ALA A 205 10.44 5.69 -33.01
N ASN A 206 10.23 7.01 -33.01
CA ASN A 206 11.05 7.99 -32.28
C ASN A 206 10.59 8.18 -30.81
N SER A 207 9.69 7.32 -30.35
CA SER A 207 9.23 7.28 -28.97
C SER A 207 9.02 5.83 -28.54
N VAL A 208 9.21 5.57 -27.26
CA VAL A 208 8.83 4.29 -26.65
C VAL A 208 7.81 4.55 -25.56
N ARG A 209 6.79 3.69 -25.49
CA ARG A 209 5.74 3.77 -24.49
C ARG A 209 6.02 2.83 -23.33
N ILE A 210 6.11 3.36 -22.12
CA ILE A 210 6.14 2.58 -20.87
C ILE A 210 4.71 2.44 -20.40
N LEU A 211 4.19 1.21 -20.32
CA LEU A 211 2.84 0.96 -19.82
C LEU A 211 2.76 1.16 -18.29
N PRO A 212 1.56 1.33 -17.72
CA PRO A 212 1.40 1.51 -16.28
C PRO A 212 2.02 0.35 -15.50
N GLY A 213 2.79 0.67 -14.47
CA GLY A 213 3.52 -0.32 -13.67
C GLY A 213 4.75 -0.95 -14.36
N GLN A 214 5.02 -0.67 -15.64
CA GLN A 214 6.29 -1.04 -16.27
C GLN A 214 7.41 -0.11 -15.80
N LEU A 215 8.60 -0.69 -15.69
CA LEU A 215 9.77 -0.05 -15.10
C LEU A 215 10.94 0.04 -16.09
N GLN A 216 10.83 -0.74 -17.16
CA GLN A 216 11.79 -0.77 -18.23
C GLN A 216 11.08 -1.05 -19.54
N VAL A 217 11.58 -0.44 -20.60
CA VAL A 217 11.21 -0.71 -21.98
C VAL A 217 12.45 -0.55 -22.84
N ALA A 218 12.53 -1.19 -24.00
CA ALA A 218 13.68 -1.02 -24.88
C ALA A 218 13.27 -0.37 -26.20
N ALA A 219 14.01 0.66 -26.63
CA ALA A 219 13.99 1.11 -28.01
C ALA A 219 14.83 0.16 -28.85
N LEU A 220 14.30 -0.35 -29.96
CA LEU A 220 15.01 -1.26 -30.85
C LEU A 220 15.60 -0.49 -32.03
N LEU A 221 16.92 -0.58 -32.19
CA LEU A 221 17.65 -0.07 -33.35
C LEU A 221 18.14 -1.24 -34.19
N TYR A 222 17.99 -1.13 -35.51
CA TYR A 222 18.40 -2.17 -36.44
C TYR A 222 19.55 -1.64 -37.29
N PRO A 223 20.80 -2.03 -37.01
CA PRO A 223 21.95 -1.70 -37.87
C PRO A 223 21.73 -2.32 -39.25
N LEU A 224 21.91 -1.53 -40.31
CA LEU A 224 21.81 -2.02 -41.68
C LEU A 224 23.22 -2.36 -42.18
N ALA A 225 23.42 -3.57 -42.68
CA ALA A 225 24.66 -3.90 -43.38
C ALA A 225 24.65 -3.25 -44.76
N ASN A 226 25.71 -2.55 -45.10
CA ASN A 226 25.99 -2.10 -46.47
C ASN A 226 27.33 -2.70 -46.94
N SER A 227 27.60 -2.65 -48.25
CA SER A 227 28.75 -3.31 -48.87
C SER A 227 29.98 -2.42 -49.00
N ASP A 228 29.92 -1.20 -48.47
CA ASP A 228 30.92 -0.17 -48.69
C ASP A 228 31.63 0.09 -47.36
N GLY A 229 32.96 -0.06 -47.34
CA GLY A 229 33.78 0.18 -46.15
C GLY A 229 33.80 1.66 -45.77
N GLU A 230 32.73 2.16 -45.19
CA GLU A 230 32.48 3.59 -44.94
C GLU A 230 33.14 4.12 -43.63
N GLY A 231 33.96 3.30 -42.98
CA GLY A 231 34.64 3.67 -41.72
C GLY A 231 33.70 3.72 -40.52
N GLU A 232 34.23 4.01 -39.34
CA GLU A 232 33.44 4.03 -38.10
C GLU A 232 32.42 5.17 -38.10
N LYS A 233 31.14 4.84 -37.88
CA LYS A 233 30.07 5.83 -37.71
C LYS A 233 29.57 5.85 -36.28
N THR A 234 28.96 6.96 -35.88
CA THR A 234 28.46 7.16 -34.52
C THR A 234 26.96 7.48 -34.52
N VAL A 235 26.24 6.87 -33.59
CA VAL A 235 24.85 7.15 -33.28
C VAL A 235 24.80 7.67 -31.84
N VAL A 236 24.28 8.87 -31.65
CA VAL A 236 24.08 9.51 -30.36
C VAL A 236 22.60 9.50 -30.04
N PHE A 237 22.21 8.64 -29.10
CA PHE A 237 20.87 8.52 -28.55
C PHE A 237 20.67 9.55 -27.44
N THR A 238 19.69 10.43 -27.56
CA THR A 238 19.37 11.47 -26.57
C THR A 238 17.91 11.33 -26.13
N LEU A 239 17.69 11.09 -24.84
CA LEU A 239 16.36 11.10 -24.22
C LEU A 239 15.86 12.54 -24.13
N LEU A 240 14.65 12.78 -24.65
CA LEU A 240 13.95 14.04 -24.52
C LEU A 240 13.02 13.99 -23.30
N LYS A 241 12.62 15.16 -22.79
CA LYS A 241 11.77 15.24 -21.60
C LYS A 241 10.44 14.50 -21.87
N PRO A 242 10.13 13.43 -21.13
CA PRO A 242 8.88 12.69 -21.23
C PRO A 242 7.73 13.47 -20.59
N ASP A 243 6.49 13.12 -20.94
CA ASP A 243 5.31 13.64 -20.22
C ASP A 243 5.20 12.96 -18.84
N GLY A 244 4.93 13.74 -17.78
CA GLY A 244 4.76 13.24 -16.41
C GLY A 244 6.03 12.73 -15.70
N ALA A 245 7.19 12.71 -16.35
CA ALA A 245 8.46 12.26 -15.76
C ALA A 245 9.59 13.29 -15.94
N VAL A 246 10.61 13.19 -15.10
CA VAL A 246 11.79 14.07 -15.13
C VAL A 246 12.97 13.29 -15.70
N LEU A 247 13.84 13.95 -16.45
CA LEU A 247 15.08 13.33 -16.90
C LEU A 247 16.02 13.14 -15.71
N GLY A 248 16.53 11.93 -15.52
CA GLY A 248 17.57 11.63 -14.53
C GLY A 248 18.96 12.11 -14.99
N GLY A 249 20.00 11.70 -14.26
CA GLY A 249 21.36 12.20 -14.48
C GLY A 249 22.01 11.81 -15.83
N THR A 250 21.58 10.73 -16.49
CA THR A 250 22.16 10.26 -17.75
C THR A 250 21.07 10.10 -18.81
N THR A 251 21.12 10.98 -19.81
CA THR A 251 20.10 11.08 -20.88
C THR A 251 20.67 10.82 -22.27
N VAL A 252 21.99 10.79 -22.42
CA VAL A 252 22.68 10.63 -23.70
C VAL A 252 23.51 9.35 -23.70
N ARG A 253 23.49 8.60 -24.81
CA ARG A 253 24.33 7.44 -25.07
C ARG A 253 24.89 7.50 -26.48
N THR A 254 26.18 7.21 -26.64
CA THR A 254 26.82 7.15 -27.96
C THR A 254 27.22 5.70 -28.28
N VAL A 255 26.86 5.24 -29.47
CA VAL A 255 27.18 3.92 -30.02
C VAL A 255 27.98 4.10 -31.30
N ARG A 256 29.04 3.31 -31.48
CA ARG A 256 29.81 3.20 -32.71
C ARG A 256 29.28 2.05 -33.55
N LEU A 257 28.97 2.32 -34.80
CA LEU A 257 28.68 1.33 -35.82
C LEU A 257 29.99 1.00 -36.53
N VAL A 258 30.36 -0.28 -36.51
CA VAL A 258 31.53 -0.82 -37.23
C VAL A 258 31.06 -1.74 -38.34
N ASP A 259 31.76 -1.67 -39.45
CA ASP A 259 31.48 -2.45 -40.64
C ASP A 259 31.46 -3.95 -40.32
N GLY A 260 30.34 -4.59 -40.67
CA GLY A 260 30.16 -6.03 -40.61
C GLY A 260 30.45 -6.60 -41.98
N GLY A 261 31.69 -7.08 -42.20
CA GLY A 261 32.03 -7.76 -43.45
C GLY A 261 31.02 -8.85 -43.82
N LEU A 262 30.87 -9.13 -45.11
CA LEU A 262 29.91 -10.08 -45.73
C LEU A 262 29.89 -11.52 -45.18
N GLU A 263 30.70 -11.84 -44.16
CA GLU A 263 30.70 -13.11 -43.43
C GLU A 263 30.33 -12.93 -41.95
N ALA A 264 29.26 -12.20 -41.63
CA ALA A 264 28.62 -12.32 -40.33
C ALA A 264 27.72 -13.58 -40.32
N GLY A 265 28.33 -14.76 -40.15
CA GLY A 265 27.60 -15.92 -39.66
C GLY A 265 26.85 -15.51 -38.40
N ALA A 266 25.54 -15.82 -38.35
CA ALA A 266 24.58 -15.43 -37.31
C ALA A 266 25.21 -15.32 -35.91
N GLY A 267 25.79 -14.15 -35.63
CA GLY A 267 26.29 -13.78 -34.33
C GLY A 267 25.07 -13.56 -33.48
N THR A 268 24.89 -14.42 -32.47
CA THR A 268 23.78 -14.42 -31.54
C THR A 268 23.67 -13.06 -30.82
N GLY A 269 22.96 -12.11 -31.43
CA GLY A 269 22.35 -10.98 -30.74
C GLY A 269 21.17 -11.40 -29.86
N ALA A 270 20.79 -12.68 -29.89
CA ALA A 270 19.93 -13.32 -28.91
C ALA A 270 20.80 -13.83 -27.75
N GLY A 271 21.28 -12.93 -26.89
CA GLY A 271 22.03 -13.35 -25.71
C GLY A 271 22.98 -12.35 -25.06
N ALA A 272 22.86 -11.04 -25.33
CA ALA A 272 23.50 -10.10 -24.43
C ALA A 272 22.80 -10.22 -23.06
N GLU A 273 23.37 -11.01 -22.16
CA GLU A 273 23.06 -10.95 -20.73
C GLU A 273 23.21 -9.48 -20.33
N PHE A 274 22.07 -8.85 -20.06
CA PHE A 274 21.97 -7.48 -19.65
C PHE A 274 22.90 -7.27 -18.45
N PRO A 275 23.89 -6.35 -18.50
CA PRO A 275 24.68 -6.07 -17.32
C PRO A 275 23.74 -5.64 -16.19
N ALA A 276 23.90 -6.30 -15.04
CA ALA A 276 23.09 -6.03 -13.87
C ALA A 276 23.37 -4.61 -13.36
N PHE A 277 22.52 -3.66 -13.73
CA PHE A 277 22.43 -2.41 -12.99
C PHE A 277 21.84 -2.71 -11.61
N ALA A 278 22.70 -2.77 -10.59
CA ALA A 278 22.32 -2.57 -9.21
C ALA A 278 22.22 -1.04 -8.95
N PRO A 279 21.18 -0.58 -8.23
CA PRO A 279 20.98 -0.95 -6.84
C PRO A 279 19.92 -2.04 -6.73
N GLY A 280 20.37 -3.28 -6.58
CA GLY A 280 19.54 -4.47 -6.43
C GLY A 280 18.61 -4.78 -7.63
N PRO A 281 18.05 -6.00 -7.69
CA PRO A 281 16.71 -6.13 -8.27
C PRO A 281 15.81 -5.10 -7.57
N MET A 282 14.76 -4.61 -8.24
CA MET A 282 13.66 -3.98 -7.51
C MET A 282 13.39 -4.81 -6.26
N ASP A 283 13.44 -4.19 -5.08
CA ASP A 283 12.70 -4.79 -3.99
C ASP A 283 11.27 -4.89 -4.53
N ALA A 284 10.74 -6.10 -4.61
CA ALA A 284 9.39 -6.39 -5.09
C ALA A 284 8.31 -5.63 -4.30
N SER A 285 8.71 -4.86 -3.28
CA SER A 285 7.92 -4.04 -2.38
C SER A 285 7.40 -2.70 -2.93
N TYR A 286 7.93 -2.16 -4.04
CA TYR A 286 7.43 -0.88 -4.57
C TYR A 286 6.16 -1.08 -5.43
N HIS A 287 5.07 -0.42 -5.02
CA HIS A 287 3.83 -0.35 -5.78
C HIS A 287 3.40 1.12 -5.98
N PRO A 288 3.10 1.54 -7.22
CA PRO A 288 2.64 2.90 -7.47
C PRO A 288 1.25 3.14 -6.89
N LEU A 289 0.99 4.39 -6.47
CA LEU A 289 -0.34 4.79 -6.05
C LEU A 289 -1.30 4.70 -7.24
N ALA A 290 -2.37 3.94 -7.07
CA ALA A 290 -3.38 3.73 -8.09
C ALA A 290 -4.73 3.43 -7.44
N MET A 291 -5.80 3.90 -8.08
CA MET A 291 -7.16 3.58 -7.71
C MET A 291 -7.75 2.63 -8.76
N GLY A 292 -8.35 1.54 -8.30
CA GLY A 292 -8.87 0.50 -9.19
C GLY A 292 -10.17 -0.12 -8.70
N TRP A 293 -10.63 -1.13 -9.44
CA TRP A 293 -11.83 -1.90 -9.11
C TRP A 293 -11.70 -2.72 -7.82
N SER A 294 -10.49 -2.82 -7.26
CA SER A 294 -10.19 -3.42 -5.96
C SER A 294 -11.05 -2.85 -4.82
N LEU A 295 -11.49 -1.59 -4.91
CA LEU A 295 -12.33 -0.91 -3.91
C LEU A 295 -13.66 -1.63 -3.63
N VAL A 296 -14.14 -2.44 -4.57
CA VAL A 296 -15.33 -3.30 -4.38
C VAL A 296 -15.12 -4.31 -3.24
N CYS A 297 -13.87 -4.59 -2.86
CA CYS A 297 -13.53 -5.44 -1.72
C CYS A 297 -13.71 -4.75 -0.35
N LEU A 298 -13.86 -3.42 -0.28
CA LEU A 298 -13.97 -2.68 0.98
C LEU A 298 -15.12 -3.15 1.90
N PRO A 299 -16.35 -3.39 1.40
CA PRO A 299 -17.43 -3.90 2.25
C PRO A 299 -17.10 -5.25 2.88
N LEU A 300 -16.37 -6.13 2.18
CA LEU A 300 -15.90 -7.41 2.72
C LEU A 300 -14.90 -7.17 3.86
N LEU A 301 -13.94 -6.27 3.67
CA LEU A 301 -12.97 -5.92 4.73
C LEU A 301 -13.67 -5.34 5.96
N PHE A 302 -14.69 -4.48 5.79
CA PHE A 302 -15.50 -3.98 6.90
C PHE A 302 -16.21 -5.11 7.66
N VAL A 303 -16.81 -6.07 6.95
CA VAL A 303 -17.49 -7.20 7.59
C VAL A 303 -16.50 -8.05 8.40
N LEU A 304 -15.31 -8.33 7.85
CA LEU A 304 -14.29 -9.10 8.55
C LEU A 304 -13.75 -8.35 9.77
N GLN A 305 -13.51 -7.03 9.65
CA GLN A 305 -13.08 -6.19 10.76
C GLN A 305 -14.14 -6.12 11.86
N ILE A 306 -15.43 -5.99 11.50
CA ILE A 306 -16.54 -6.03 12.46
C ILE A 306 -16.55 -7.37 13.19
N LEU A 307 -16.45 -8.49 12.46
CA LEU A 307 -16.50 -9.83 13.03
C LEU A 307 -15.40 -10.05 14.07
N PHE A 308 -14.17 -9.71 13.72
CA PHE A 308 -13.00 -9.81 14.61
C PHE A 308 -13.13 -8.90 15.84
N THR A 309 -13.46 -7.63 15.61
CA THR A 309 -13.49 -6.60 16.66
C THR A 309 -14.64 -6.83 17.65
N VAL A 310 -15.84 -7.18 17.15
CA VAL A 310 -16.98 -7.54 18.01
C VAL A 310 -16.68 -8.82 18.80
N GLY A 311 -16.04 -9.81 18.19
CA GLY A 311 -15.64 -11.04 18.87
C GLY A 311 -14.73 -10.78 20.08
N LEU A 312 -13.68 -9.97 19.87
CA LEU A 312 -12.81 -9.53 20.96
C LEU A 312 -13.56 -8.67 21.97
N GLY A 313 -14.42 -7.75 21.52
CA GLY A 313 -15.25 -6.91 22.38
C GLY A 313 -16.14 -7.73 23.30
N TYR A 314 -16.79 -8.79 22.80
CA TYR A 314 -17.58 -9.71 23.62
C TYR A 314 -16.73 -10.44 24.66
N PHE A 315 -15.56 -10.93 24.27
CA PHE A 315 -14.66 -11.62 25.17
C PHE A 315 -14.16 -10.70 26.29
N LEU A 316 -13.58 -9.55 25.92
CA LEU A 316 -12.96 -8.61 26.86
C LEU A 316 -13.98 -7.93 27.76
N SER A 317 -15.14 -7.54 27.23
CA SER A 317 -16.22 -6.95 28.05
C SER A 317 -16.71 -7.89 29.14
N THR A 318 -16.86 -9.18 28.80
CA THR A 318 -17.25 -10.21 29.75
C THR A 318 -16.12 -10.51 30.75
N PHE A 319 -14.88 -10.58 30.27
CA PHE A 319 -13.71 -10.86 31.10
C PHE A 319 -13.47 -9.76 32.15
N ASN A 320 -13.70 -8.51 31.77
CA ASN A 320 -13.57 -7.35 32.66
C ASN A 320 -14.55 -7.39 33.86
N LEU A 321 -15.68 -8.11 33.75
CA LEU A 321 -16.58 -8.33 34.89
C LEU A 321 -15.97 -9.24 35.96
N PHE A 322 -15.09 -10.16 35.56
CA PHE A 322 -14.38 -11.03 36.50
C PHE A 322 -13.15 -10.34 37.08
N LEU A 323 -12.43 -9.58 36.26
CA LEU A 323 -11.19 -8.89 36.63
C LEU A 323 -11.24 -7.44 36.14
N ARG A 324 -11.49 -6.49 37.06
CA ARG A 324 -11.63 -5.06 36.74
C ARG A 324 -10.35 -4.43 36.16
N ASP A 325 -9.19 -5.01 36.45
CA ASP A 325 -7.90 -4.55 35.91
C ASP A 325 -7.74 -4.85 34.41
N THR A 326 -8.63 -5.66 33.82
CA THR A 326 -8.63 -5.96 32.38
C THR A 326 -8.64 -4.68 31.56
N PHE A 327 -9.40 -3.66 31.97
CA PHE A 327 -9.43 -2.38 31.26
C PHE A 327 -8.04 -1.73 31.13
N HIS A 328 -7.27 -1.69 32.22
CA HIS A 328 -5.91 -1.13 32.21
C HIS A 328 -4.96 -1.99 31.39
N LEU A 329 -5.04 -3.32 31.53
CA LEU A 329 -4.22 -4.26 30.77
C LEU A 329 -4.49 -4.18 29.26
N VAL A 330 -5.75 -4.02 28.86
CA VAL A 330 -6.12 -3.82 27.46
C VAL A 330 -5.54 -2.52 26.93
N GLY A 331 -5.55 -1.43 27.71
CA GLY A 331 -4.92 -0.16 27.31
C GLY A 331 -3.44 -0.33 26.97
N VAL A 332 -2.67 -0.97 27.85
CA VAL A 332 -1.24 -1.26 27.61
C VAL A 332 -1.06 -2.23 26.44
N GLY A 333 -1.89 -3.27 26.37
CA GLY A 333 -1.85 -4.28 25.31
C GLY A 333 -2.10 -3.70 23.92
N ILE A 334 -3.02 -2.75 23.79
CA ILE A 334 -3.27 -2.02 22.54
C ILE A 334 -2.03 -1.23 22.13
N THR A 335 -1.36 -0.53 23.05
CA THR A 335 -0.13 0.21 22.73
C THR A 335 0.98 -0.73 22.23
N VAL A 336 1.21 -1.85 22.93
CA VAL A 336 2.19 -2.86 22.52
C VAL A 336 1.84 -3.43 21.14
N TRP A 337 0.57 -3.74 20.90
CA TRP A 337 0.10 -4.30 19.64
C TRP A 337 0.17 -3.28 18.49
N MET A 338 -0.01 -1.99 18.76
CA MET A 338 0.20 -0.93 17.77
C MET A 338 1.63 -0.97 17.25
N PHE A 339 2.61 -1.00 18.15
CA PHE A 339 4.02 -1.04 17.77
C PHE A 339 4.46 -2.39 17.23
N GLY A 340 3.78 -3.49 17.58
CA GLY A 340 3.98 -4.81 16.98
C GLY A 340 3.33 -4.98 15.60
N THR A 341 2.59 -3.97 15.12
CA THR A 341 1.98 -3.96 13.79
C THR A 341 2.73 -2.94 12.91
N PRO A 342 3.17 -3.30 11.70
CA PRO A 342 3.90 -2.39 10.81
C PRO A 342 2.98 -1.33 10.18
N ILE A 343 2.52 -0.41 11.02
CA ILE A 343 1.68 0.73 10.64
C ILE A 343 2.57 1.88 10.16
N PHE A 344 3.61 2.20 10.93
CA PHE A 344 4.48 3.36 10.70
C PHE A 344 5.84 3.01 10.12
N TYR A 345 6.12 1.73 9.93
CA TYR A 345 7.38 1.26 9.38
C TYR A 345 7.13 0.05 8.47
N PRO A 346 8.08 -0.29 7.58
CA PRO A 346 7.97 -1.39 6.63
C PRO A 346 8.03 -2.76 7.33
N ALA A 347 7.29 -3.74 6.81
CA ALA A 347 7.34 -5.12 7.27
C ALA A 347 8.75 -5.73 7.15
N GLN A 348 9.50 -5.33 6.11
CA GLN A 348 10.88 -5.77 5.86
C GLN A 348 11.82 -5.43 7.03
N MET A 349 11.58 -4.33 7.74
CA MET A 349 12.38 -3.98 8.92
C MET A 349 12.19 -4.98 10.07
N VAL A 350 11.01 -5.58 10.19
CA VAL A 350 10.71 -6.60 11.21
C VAL A 350 11.33 -7.93 10.83
N GLU A 351 11.26 -8.29 9.55
CA GLU A 351 11.84 -9.53 9.04
C GLU A 351 13.37 -9.52 9.13
N SER A 352 14.01 -8.43 8.70
CA SER A 352 15.46 -8.26 8.80
C SER A 352 15.95 -8.23 10.25
N ALA A 353 15.14 -7.77 11.20
CA ALA A 353 15.43 -7.83 12.63
C ALA A 353 15.24 -9.24 13.25
N GLY A 354 14.78 -10.24 12.48
CA GLY A 354 14.57 -11.62 12.95
C GLY A 354 13.18 -11.88 13.57
N PHE A 355 12.28 -10.90 13.56
CA PHE A 355 10.95 -10.98 14.15
C PHE A 355 9.84 -11.27 13.13
N GLY A 356 10.16 -11.81 11.95
CA GLY A 356 9.18 -12.09 10.89
C GLY A 356 8.02 -13.01 11.32
N TRP A 357 8.23 -13.86 12.34
CA TRP A 357 7.16 -14.67 12.93
C TRP A 357 6.01 -13.82 13.51
N LEU A 358 6.30 -12.61 13.99
CA LEU A 358 5.30 -11.69 14.54
C LEU A 358 4.29 -11.29 13.46
N LEU A 359 4.79 -11.01 12.25
CA LEU A 359 3.94 -10.69 11.09
C LEU A 359 3.06 -11.88 10.71
N GLN A 360 3.59 -13.10 10.83
CA GLN A 360 2.86 -14.32 10.48
C GLN A 360 1.74 -14.70 11.46
N ILE A 361 1.68 -14.06 12.64
CA ILE A 361 0.67 -14.34 13.69
C ILE A 361 -0.26 -13.13 13.91
N ASN A 362 0.18 -11.91 13.61
CA ASN A 362 -0.55 -10.69 13.91
C ASN A 362 -1.75 -10.46 12.95
N PRO A 363 -3.01 -10.56 13.42
CA PRO A 363 -4.18 -10.37 12.57
C PRO A 363 -4.34 -8.92 12.06
N MET A 364 -3.90 -7.93 12.85
CA MET A 364 -4.01 -6.53 12.45
C MET A 364 -3.04 -6.18 11.33
N TYR A 365 -1.90 -6.88 11.24
CA TYR A 365 -1.02 -6.76 10.08
C TYR A 365 -1.72 -7.23 8.80
N TRP A 366 -2.31 -8.43 8.80
CA TRP A 366 -3.01 -8.99 7.63
C TRP A 366 -4.16 -8.10 7.16
N LEU A 367 -4.91 -7.52 8.11
CA LEU A 367 -6.00 -6.61 7.80
C LEU A 367 -5.50 -5.29 7.20
N ILE A 368 -4.51 -4.65 7.82
CA ILE A 368 -3.99 -3.36 7.36
C ILE A 368 -3.33 -3.50 6.00
N ASP A 369 -2.60 -4.58 5.77
CA ASP A 369 -2.00 -4.88 4.47
C ASP A 369 -3.07 -5.07 3.38
N SER A 370 -4.17 -5.78 3.70
CA SER A 370 -5.32 -5.91 2.80
C SER A 370 -5.96 -4.56 2.47
N TYR A 371 -6.11 -3.67 3.46
CA TYR A 371 -6.61 -2.30 3.22
C TYR A 371 -5.67 -1.48 2.34
N ARG A 372 -4.36 -1.57 2.57
CA ARG A 372 -3.36 -0.85 1.76
C ARG A 372 -3.38 -1.31 0.31
N SER A 373 -3.38 -2.62 0.07
CA SER A 373 -3.45 -3.20 -1.28
C SER A 373 -4.65 -2.68 -2.06
N VAL A 374 -5.82 -2.67 -1.40
CA VAL A 374 -7.08 -2.24 -2.01
C VAL A 374 -7.16 -0.72 -2.21
N LEU A 375 -6.77 0.07 -1.21
CA LEU A 375 -6.94 1.52 -1.22
C LEU A 375 -5.85 2.25 -2.00
N LEU A 376 -4.62 1.76 -1.94
CA LEU A 376 -3.44 2.51 -2.38
C LEU A 376 -2.90 2.02 -3.72
N PHE A 377 -2.99 0.72 -4.01
CA PHE A 377 -2.22 0.11 -5.09
C PHE A 377 -3.09 -0.50 -6.21
N ALA A 378 -4.39 -0.20 -6.23
CA ALA A 378 -5.37 -0.80 -7.14
C ALA A 378 -5.32 -2.35 -7.19
N ALA A 379 -4.78 -2.98 -6.15
CA ALA A 379 -4.50 -4.41 -6.11
C ALA A 379 -5.55 -5.14 -5.28
N TRP A 380 -5.80 -6.40 -5.65
CA TRP A 380 -6.58 -7.29 -4.78
C TRP A 380 -5.76 -7.62 -3.53
N PRO A 381 -6.41 -7.79 -2.37
CA PRO A 381 -5.72 -8.22 -1.18
C PRO A 381 -5.13 -9.62 -1.39
N ASP A 382 -4.03 -9.93 -0.72
CA ASP A 382 -3.51 -11.29 -0.68
C ASP A 382 -4.57 -12.22 -0.06
N TRP A 383 -5.06 -13.17 -0.87
CA TRP A 383 -6.08 -14.13 -0.48
C TRP A 383 -5.65 -15.01 0.70
N TRP A 384 -4.36 -15.27 0.85
CA TRP A 384 -3.82 -16.04 1.98
C TRP A 384 -3.90 -15.25 3.28
N LEU A 385 -3.44 -13.99 3.27
CA LEU A 385 -3.54 -13.10 4.43
C LEU A 385 -5.00 -12.83 4.80
N LEU A 386 -5.84 -12.58 3.80
CA LEU A 386 -7.27 -12.37 3.99
C LEU A 386 -7.96 -13.62 4.56
N GLY A 387 -7.62 -14.81 4.06
CA GLY A 387 -8.16 -16.08 4.57
C GLY A 387 -7.78 -16.34 6.02
N ARG A 388 -6.53 -16.06 6.41
CA ARG A 388 -6.07 -16.11 7.81
C ARG A 388 -6.83 -15.11 8.69
N PHE A 389 -7.00 -13.88 8.23
CA PHE A 389 -7.76 -12.88 8.97
C PHE A 389 -9.23 -13.27 9.12
N ALA A 390 -9.86 -13.79 8.05
CA ALA A 390 -11.23 -14.27 8.10
C ALA A 390 -11.40 -15.43 9.08
N LEU A 391 -10.45 -16.38 9.11
CA LEU A 391 -10.43 -17.47 10.08
C LEU A 391 -10.26 -16.95 11.51
N ALA A 392 -9.30 -16.06 11.75
CA ALA A 392 -9.09 -15.45 13.05
C ALA A 392 -10.32 -14.66 13.53
N GLY A 393 -10.94 -13.89 12.64
CA GLY A 393 -12.19 -13.18 12.87
C GLY A 393 -13.32 -14.13 13.26
N LEU A 394 -13.52 -15.20 12.50
CA LEU A 394 -14.55 -16.21 12.76
C LEU A 394 -14.32 -16.92 14.10
N VAL A 395 -13.11 -17.41 14.36
CA VAL A 395 -12.77 -18.09 15.62
C VAL A 395 -13.00 -17.15 16.80
N THR A 396 -12.52 -15.92 16.71
CA THR A 396 -12.65 -14.93 17.79
C THR A 396 -14.10 -14.55 18.05
N PHE A 397 -14.90 -14.38 17.00
CA PHE A 397 -16.34 -14.16 17.12
C PHE A 397 -17.08 -15.34 17.74
N LEU A 398 -16.77 -16.56 17.31
CA LEU A 398 -17.41 -17.77 17.83
C LEU A 398 -17.07 -18.00 19.30
N VAL A 399 -15.80 -17.90 19.66
CA VAL A 399 -15.32 -18.09 21.04
C VAL A 399 -15.81 -16.97 21.94
N GLY A 400 -15.59 -15.70 21.55
CA GLY A 400 -16.02 -14.53 22.32
C GLY A 400 -17.53 -14.46 22.49
N GLY A 401 -18.30 -14.68 21.42
CA GLY A 401 -19.76 -14.70 21.46
C GLY A 401 -20.33 -15.88 22.27
N LYS A 402 -19.72 -17.06 22.19
CA LYS A 402 -20.12 -18.22 23.03
C LYS A 402 -19.83 -17.96 24.51
N PHE A 403 -18.66 -17.41 24.82
CA PHE A 403 -18.28 -17.06 26.19
C PHE A 403 -19.22 -16.01 26.78
N PHE A 404 -19.50 -14.93 26.04
CA PHE A 404 -20.45 -13.89 26.45
C PHE A 404 -21.83 -14.47 26.77
N MET A 405 -22.37 -15.28 25.85
CA MET A 405 -23.70 -15.88 26.03
C MET A 405 -23.75 -16.86 27.20
N SER A 406 -22.68 -17.61 27.43
CA SER A 406 -22.59 -18.51 28.58
C SER A 406 -22.62 -17.77 29.92
N GLN A 407 -22.04 -16.56 30.00
CA GLN A 407 -21.96 -15.79 31.24
C GLN A 407 -23.11 -14.79 31.41
N ARG A 408 -23.93 -14.57 30.37
CA ARG A 408 -25.02 -13.58 30.36
C ARG A 408 -25.93 -13.62 31.59
N ARG A 409 -26.25 -14.83 32.09
CA ARG A 409 -27.13 -14.99 33.27
C ARG A 409 -26.52 -14.46 34.57
N ARG A 410 -25.18 -14.41 34.64
CA ARG A 410 -24.42 -13.99 35.83
C ARG A 410 -24.07 -12.49 35.80
N PHE A 411 -24.38 -11.77 34.72
CA PHE A 411 -23.99 -10.36 34.60
C PHE A 411 -24.55 -9.49 35.71
N SER A 412 -25.80 -9.72 36.14
CA SER A 412 -26.39 -8.95 37.24
C SER A 412 -25.66 -9.14 38.56
N ASP A 413 -25.05 -10.31 38.79
CA ASP A 413 -24.34 -10.64 40.03
C ASP A 413 -22.89 -10.16 40.02
N LEU A 414 -22.30 -10.00 38.82
CA LEU A 414 -20.91 -9.61 38.62
C LEU A 414 -20.71 -8.09 38.46
N LEU A 415 -21.77 -7.38 38.09
CA LEU A 415 -21.83 -5.91 38.00
C LEU A 415 -22.11 -5.32 39.38
#